data_AF-A0A3D8J5A1-F1
#
_entry.id   AF-A0A3D8J5A1-F1
#
_cell.length_a   1.000
_cell.length_b   1.000
_cell.length_c   1.000
_cell.angle_alpha   90.00
_cell.angle_beta   90.00
_cell.angle_gamma   90.00
#
_symmetry.space_group_name_H-M   'P 1'
#
loop_
_entity.id
_entity.type
_entity.pdbx_description
1 polymer ?
#
loop_
_entity_poly.entity_id
_entity_poly.type
_entity_poly.pdbx_seq_one_letter_code
_entity_poly.pdbx_strand_id
1 'polypeptide(L)'
;MQYSIVDTHFHIWERKDIPIEWIKHTKFDRDFSFEDYLKAYENIHLIGGVYIEIDSSDKQKEFAYISNLARQKNKILGIVTHTDTYLESIGVKKICGVREVLHTAKSTKINDKKFLETLSQIAKTKDFVFEACVLSDDIPELAKLAKEFKNLKIVLNHFGNPDIQNLENYKRDLLLLRDCANVYCKLSPSDHFDLQISQEKYEKLFAIVFEIFGKERMVFGSNYPVSSFTPKEWLEITTKNLKKLKLNDLDISKIYKDNAYLLYSISSPIQRFGQVIKVKKEKLDEYIALHSNVWKGVNDALKKSNIQNYSIYHYKDFLFAYFEYVGEDFAKDMEKIAQDPITKEWWKCTDPCQVSLSKTQQWLDIQEVFHLD
;
A
#
# COMPACT_ATOMS: atom_id res chain seq x y z
N MET A 1 12.40 -8.03 14.16
CA MET A 1 12.41 -7.71 12.72
C MET A 1 11.65 -6.41 12.52
N GLN A 2 12.15 -5.53 11.66
CA GLN A 2 11.45 -4.30 11.29
C GLN A 2 10.60 -4.62 10.07
N TYR A 3 9.27 -4.60 10.21
CA TYR A 3 8.37 -4.85 9.08
C TYR A 3 8.37 -3.65 8.12
N SER A 4 8.21 -3.93 6.83
CA SER A 4 7.92 -2.89 5.84
C SER A 4 6.43 -2.57 5.84
N ILE A 5 6.07 -1.29 5.89
CA ILE A 5 4.68 -0.84 6.13
C ILE A 5 4.12 -0.12 4.91
N VAL A 6 2.92 -0.52 4.50
CA VAL A 6 2.01 0.30 3.68
C VAL A 6 0.90 0.79 4.59
N ASP A 7 0.87 2.09 4.86
CA ASP A 7 -0.18 2.70 5.67
C ASP A 7 -1.42 2.94 4.83
N THR A 8 -2.41 2.06 4.93
CA THR A 8 -3.63 2.16 4.10
C THR A 8 -4.59 3.27 4.56
N HIS A 9 -4.24 4.05 5.58
CA HIS A 9 -5.13 5.10 6.09
C HIS A 9 -4.36 6.21 6.79
N PHE A 10 -4.06 7.25 6.04
CA PHE A 10 -3.56 8.49 6.59
C PHE A 10 -4.26 9.68 5.95
N HIS A 11 -4.20 10.79 6.66
CA HIS A 11 -4.69 12.09 6.26
C HIS A 11 -3.55 13.10 6.36
N ILE A 12 -3.59 14.10 5.49
CA ILE A 12 -2.71 15.27 5.54
C ILE A 12 -3.49 16.46 5.03
N TRP A 13 -3.16 17.65 5.50
CA TRP A 13 -3.78 18.88 5.02
C TRP A 13 -2.94 20.11 5.31
N GLU A 14 -3.14 21.09 4.44
CA GLU A 14 -2.63 22.46 4.56
C GLU A 14 -3.85 23.39 4.54
N ARG A 15 -4.17 24.06 5.65
CA ARG A 15 -5.42 24.83 5.81
C ARG A 15 -5.54 25.99 4.82
N LYS A 16 -4.41 26.50 4.31
CA LYS A 16 -4.39 27.50 3.24
C LYS A 16 -4.93 26.94 1.91
N ASP A 17 -4.73 25.64 1.67
CA ASP A 17 -5.05 24.97 0.42
C ASP A 17 -6.39 24.25 0.49
N ILE A 18 -6.75 23.65 1.63
CA ILE A 18 -7.99 22.88 1.79
C ILE A 18 -8.80 23.38 3.00
N PRO A 19 -10.06 23.83 2.81
CA PRO A 19 -10.91 24.27 3.91
C PRO A 19 -11.57 23.07 4.62
N ILE A 20 -11.42 22.99 5.94
CA ILE A 20 -11.89 21.87 6.75
C ILE A 20 -12.63 22.44 7.97
N GLU A 21 -13.94 22.18 8.06
CA GLU A 21 -14.77 22.77 9.11
C GLU A 21 -14.65 22.01 10.44
N TRP A 22 -14.58 20.68 10.39
CA TRP A 22 -14.63 19.83 11.60
C TRP A 22 -13.39 19.96 12.49
N ILE A 23 -12.27 20.47 11.97
CA ILE A 23 -11.03 20.66 12.76
C ILE A 23 -11.04 21.95 13.59
N LYS A 24 -11.90 22.93 13.28
CA LYS A 24 -11.90 24.23 13.96
C LYS A 24 -12.11 24.08 15.46
N HIS A 25 -11.31 24.77 16.26
CA HIS A 25 -11.35 24.70 17.74
C HIS A 25 -11.04 23.31 18.33
N THR A 26 -10.44 22.41 17.54
CA THR A 26 -9.95 21.12 18.03
C THR A 26 -8.42 21.12 18.08
N LYS A 27 -7.81 20.06 18.64
CA LYS A 27 -6.35 19.85 18.59
C LYS A 27 -5.81 19.71 17.15
N PHE A 28 -6.69 19.48 16.18
CA PHE A 28 -6.38 19.31 14.77
C PHE A 28 -6.43 20.63 13.98
N ASP A 29 -6.72 21.77 14.62
CA ASP A 29 -6.69 23.11 14.01
C ASP A 29 -5.25 23.60 13.77
N ARG A 30 -4.52 22.85 12.96
CA ARG A 30 -3.13 23.07 12.56
C ARG A 30 -2.87 22.31 11.25
N ASP A 31 -1.78 22.64 10.60
CA ASP A 31 -1.37 21.93 9.38
C ASP A 31 -0.68 20.61 9.73
N PHE A 32 -0.88 19.61 8.88
CA PHE A 32 -0.23 18.31 8.93
C PHE A 32 0.25 17.98 7.52
N SER A 33 1.50 18.37 7.26
CA SER A 33 2.11 18.23 5.94
C SER A 33 2.46 16.77 5.62
N PHE A 34 2.72 16.50 4.34
CA PHE A 34 3.25 15.21 3.93
C PHE A 34 4.61 14.90 4.58
N GLU A 35 5.44 15.92 4.79
CA GLU A 35 6.72 15.78 5.48
C GLU A 35 6.54 15.42 6.96
N ASP A 36 5.51 15.94 7.63
CA ASP A 36 5.22 15.57 9.01
C ASP A 36 4.70 14.14 9.13
N TYR A 37 3.92 13.69 8.16
CA TYR A 37 3.54 12.29 8.02
C TYR A 37 4.78 11.38 7.87
N LEU A 38 5.74 11.74 7.00
CA LEU A 38 6.98 10.96 6.87
C LEU A 38 7.81 10.95 8.15
N LYS A 39 7.90 12.08 8.88
CA LYS A 39 8.58 12.16 10.17
C LYS A 39 7.91 11.28 11.24
N ALA A 40 6.59 11.13 11.20
CA ALA A 40 5.87 10.26 12.13
C ALA A 40 6.23 8.77 11.98
N TYR A 41 6.83 8.40 10.85
CA TYR A 41 7.39 7.08 10.54
C TYR A 41 8.91 7.00 10.70
N GLU A 42 9.56 7.98 11.34
CA GLU A 42 10.99 7.92 11.60
C GLU A 42 11.36 6.61 12.32
N ASN A 43 12.41 5.94 11.86
CA ASN A 43 12.84 4.62 12.34
C ASN A 43 11.81 3.48 12.11
N ILE A 44 10.85 3.66 11.20
CA ILE A 44 9.97 2.61 10.68
C ILE A 44 10.18 2.54 9.17
N HIS A 45 10.27 1.34 8.60
CA HIS A 45 10.39 1.20 7.15
C HIS A 45 9.03 1.41 6.47
N LEU A 46 8.63 2.69 6.31
CA LEU A 46 7.45 3.07 5.56
C LEU A 46 7.74 2.98 4.06
N ILE A 47 7.02 2.11 3.34
CA ILE A 47 7.03 2.07 1.87
C ILE A 47 6.29 3.30 1.34
N GLY A 48 5.07 3.51 1.85
CA GLY A 48 4.19 4.62 1.52
C GLY A 48 2.79 4.37 2.10
N GLY A 49 1.79 5.10 1.64
CA GLY A 49 0.43 4.94 2.13
C GLY A 49 -0.67 5.27 1.13
N VAL A 50 -1.90 4.99 1.55
CA VAL A 50 -3.13 5.39 0.86
C VAL A 50 -3.71 6.59 1.60
N TYR A 51 -3.75 7.74 0.91
CA TYR A 51 -4.42 8.92 1.41
C TYR A 51 -5.92 8.67 1.44
N ILE A 52 -6.58 9.06 2.52
CA ILE A 52 -8.03 9.02 2.64
C ILE A 52 -8.53 10.46 2.74
N GLU A 53 -9.63 10.75 2.05
CA GLU A 53 -10.28 12.06 2.10
C GLU A 53 -10.55 12.54 3.54
N ILE A 54 -10.57 13.87 3.72
CA ILE A 54 -10.58 14.52 5.04
C ILE A 54 -11.89 15.23 5.37
N ASP A 55 -12.99 14.91 4.68
CA ASP A 55 -14.28 15.58 4.80
C ASP A 55 -14.16 17.10 4.62
N SER A 56 -13.41 17.53 3.60
CA SER A 56 -13.27 18.94 3.28
C SER A 56 -14.63 19.55 2.91
N SER A 57 -14.86 20.78 3.39
CA SER A 57 -15.98 21.61 2.94
C SER A 57 -15.93 21.96 1.44
N ASP A 58 -14.77 21.79 0.80
CA ASP A 58 -14.57 21.90 -0.65
C ASP A 58 -13.87 20.64 -1.19
N LYS A 59 -14.69 19.60 -1.44
CA LYS A 59 -14.27 18.27 -1.91
C LYS A 59 -13.49 18.31 -3.22
N GLN A 60 -13.83 19.24 -4.12
CA GLN A 60 -13.16 19.39 -5.41
C GLN A 60 -11.77 20.00 -5.24
N LYS A 61 -11.63 20.99 -4.36
CA LYS A 61 -10.33 21.58 -4.03
C LYS A 61 -9.41 20.58 -3.34
N GLU A 62 -9.95 19.77 -2.43
CA GLU A 62 -9.23 18.65 -1.82
C GLU A 62 -8.75 17.65 -2.88
N PHE A 63 -9.65 17.17 -3.74
CA PHE A 63 -9.33 16.23 -4.81
C PHE A 63 -8.21 16.76 -5.73
N ALA A 64 -8.30 18.03 -6.13
CA ALA A 64 -7.28 18.67 -6.97
C ALA A 64 -5.93 18.78 -6.24
N TYR A 65 -5.94 19.20 -4.97
CA TYR A 65 -4.73 19.32 -4.15
C TYR A 65 -4.01 17.98 -4.02
N ILE A 66 -4.70 16.93 -3.55
CA ILE A 66 -4.06 15.64 -3.28
C ILE A 66 -3.64 14.93 -4.57
N SER A 67 -4.40 15.07 -5.64
CA SER A 67 -4.04 14.55 -6.97
C SER A 67 -2.75 15.19 -7.48
N ASN A 68 -2.57 16.51 -7.28
CA ASN A 68 -1.34 17.19 -7.67
C ASN A 68 -0.15 16.77 -6.79
N LEU A 69 -0.36 16.70 -5.46
CA LEU A 69 0.67 16.30 -4.52
C LEU A 69 1.17 14.88 -4.78
N ALA A 70 0.27 13.94 -5.06
CA ALA A 70 0.63 12.54 -5.32
C ALA A 70 1.43 12.32 -6.60
N ARG A 71 1.40 13.25 -7.56
CA ARG A 71 2.29 13.24 -8.74
C ARG A 71 3.74 13.54 -8.37
N GLN A 72 3.95 14.33 -7.31
CA GLN A 72 5.27 14.78 -6.85
C GLN A 72 5.82 13.89 -5.72
N LYS A 73 4.95 13.18 -5.01
CA LYS A 73 5.29 12.41 -3.81
C LYS A 73 5.07 10.91 -4.04
N ASN A 74 6.16 10.18 -4.28
CA ASN A 74 6.12 8.76 -4.64
C ASN A 74 5.59 7.86 -3.52
N LYS A 75 5.71 8.27 -2.25
CA LYS A 75 5.17 7.52 -1.10
C LYS A 75 3.66 7.70 -0.87
N ILE A 76 2.97 8.54 -1.66
CA ILE A 76 1.51 8.44 -1.80
C ILE A 76 1.26 7.36 -2.85
N LEU A 77 0.86 6.17 -2.42
CA LEU A 77 0.70 4.99 -3.29
C LEU A 77 -0.72 4.93 -3.87
N GLY A 78 -1.71 5.38 -3.10
CA GLY A 78 -3.10 5.45 -3.50
C GLY A 78 -3.80 6.65 -2.88
N ILE A 79 -4.95 7.01 -3.45
CA ILE A 79 -5.85 8.06 -2.99
C ILE A 79 -7.25 7.48 -3.00
N VAL A 80 -7.92 7.57 -1.86
CA VAL A 80 -9.36 7.41 -1.75
C VAL A 80 -9.98 8.80 -1.62
N THR A 81 -10.81 9.16 -2.60
CA THR A 81 -11.48 10.46 -2.64
C THR A 81 -12.94 10.36 -2.19
N HIS A 82 -13.73 11.42 -2.36
CA HIS A 82 -15.15 11.43 -2.03
C HIS A 82 -15.96 10.63 -3.05
N THR A 83 -17.08 10.05 -2.62
CA THR A 83 -18.10 9.54 -3.55
C THR A 83 -18.61 10.62 -4.50
N ASP A 84 -18.69 11.88 -4.04
CA ASP A 84 -19.12 13.03 -4.84
C ASP A 84 -18.16 13.37 -5.99
N THR A 85 -16.88 13.02 -5.88
CA THR A 85 -15.84 13.27 -6.89
C THR A 85 -15.52 12.02 -7.72
N TYR A 86 -16.34 10.97 -7.61
CA TYR A 86 -16.10 9.68 -8.26
C TYR A 86 -15.93 9.82 -9.77
N LEU A 87 -16.80 10.56 -10.46
CA LEU A 87 -16.78 10.68 -11.92
C LEU A 87 -15.50 11.36 -12.42
N GLU A 88 -15.02 12.37 -11.72
CA GLU A 88 -13.78 13.10 -11.99
C GLU A 88 -12.54 12.23 -11.70
N SER A 89 -12.69 11.23 -10.84
CA SER A 89 -11.61 10.37 -10.39
C SER A 89 -11.29 9.23 -11.37
N ILE A 90 -12.20 8.90 -12.28
CA ILE A 90 -12.02 7.83 -13.27
C ILE A 90 -10.83 8.15 -14.18
N GLY A 91 -9.85 7.24 -14.22
CA GLY A 91 -8.66 7.36 -15.06
C GLY A 91 -7.56 8.27 -14.50
N VAL A 92 -7.75 8.86 -13.32
CA VAL A 92 -6.73 9.67 -12.66
C VAL A 92 -5.72 8.76 -11.95
N LYS A 93 -4.42 8.95 -12.24
CA LYS A 93 -3.31 8.16 -11.67
C LYS A 93 -3.39 8.18 -10.13
N LYS A 94 -3.21 7.02 -9.50
CA LYS A 94 -3.24 6.77 -8.05
C LYS A 94 -4.60 6.93 -7.36
N ILE A 95 -5.68 7.32 -8.03
CA ILE A 95 -7.01 7.13 -7.43
C ILE A 95 -7.31 5.63 -7.42
N CYS A 96 -7.58 5.09 -6.24
CA CYS A 96 -7.86 3.67 -6.04
C CYS A 96 -9.19 3.40 -5.33
N GLY A 97 -9.94 4.44 -4.98
CA GLY A 97 -11.25 4.25 -4.36
C GLY A 97 -11.96 5.54 -4.01
N VAL A 98 -13.13 5.37 -3.40
CA VAL A 98 -13.92 6.44 -2.82
C VAL A 98 -14.35 6.09 -1.41
N ARG A 99 -14.59 7.12 -0.60
CA ARG A 99 -15.08 7.02 0.77
C ARG A 99 -16.38 7.77 0.92
N GLU A 100 -17.23 7.23 1.79
CA GLU A 100 -18.39 7.91 2.33
C GLU A 100 -18.31 7.87 3.86
N VAL A 101 -18.52 9.03 4.50
CA VAL A 101 -18.63 9.13 5.96
C VAL A 101 -20.09 8.87 6.33
N LEU A 102 -20.38 7.63 6.74
CA LEU A 102 -21.75 7.19 7.03
C LEU A 102 -22.14 7.40 8.50
N HIS A 103 -21.17 7.54 9.41
CA HIS A 103 -21.44 7.67 10.84
C HIS A 103 -21.95 9.06 11.29
N THR A 104 -21.75 10.12 10.50
CA THR A 104 -22.17 11.49 10.85
C THR A 104 -23.57 11.85 10.33
N ALA A 105 -24.07 11.11 9.34
CA ALA A 105 -25.42 11.26 8.83
C ALA A 105 -26.38 10.41 9.68
N LYS A 106 -27.52 10.99 10.10
CA LYS A 106 -28.63 10.26 10.73
C LYS A 106 -29.06 9.07 9.85
N SER A 107 -28.47 7.89 10.07
CA SER A 107 -28.83 6.51 9.69
C SER A 107 -29.58 6.18 8.38
N THR A 108 -29.69 7.07 7.39
CA THR A 108 -30.43 6.78 6.14
C THR A 108 -29.59 6.78 4.87
N LYS A 109 -28.36 7.34 4.89
CA LYS A 109 -27.55 7.49 3.68
C LYS A 109 -27.13 6.15 3.06
N ILE A 110 -26.92 5.12 3.88
CA ILE A 110 -26.60 3.77 3.39
C ILE A 110 -27.70 3.17 2.50
N ASN A 111 -28.93 3.64 2.66
CA ASN A 111 -30.11 3.24 1.90
C ASN A 111 -30.55 4.32 0.89
N ASP A 112 -29.79 5.41 0.74
CA ASP A 112 -30.12 6.48 -0.19
C ASP A 112 -29.99 6.00 -1.64
N LYS A 113 -31.03 6.23 -2.44
CA LYS A 113 -31.09 5.73 -3.82
C LYS A 113 -29.93 6.27 -4.67
N LYS A 114 -29.58 7.55 -4.52
CA LYS A 114 -28.49 8.16 -5.30
C LYS A 114 -27.15 7.57 -4.89
N PHE A 115 -26.94 7.36 -3.60
CA PHE A 115 -25.76 6.68 -3.09
C PHE A 115 -25.63 5.24 -3.63
N LEU A 116 -26.71 4.45 -3.62
CA LEU A 116 -26.72 3.10 -4.19
C LEU A 116 -26.46 3.09 -5.71
N GLU A 117 -27.00 4.06 -6.45
CA GLU A 117 -26.71 4.24 -7.88
C GLU A 117 -25.22 4.53 -8.11
N THR A 118 -24.61 5.40 -7.29
CA THR A 118 -23.16 5.67 -7.33
C THR A 118 -22.35 4.43 -6.99
N LEU A 119 -22.69 3.69 -5.93
CA LEU A 119 -22.03 2.43 -5.58
C LEU A 119 -22.13 1.39 -6.70
N SER A 120 -23.26 1.30 -7.39
CA SER A 120 -23.44 0.42 -8.55
C SER A 120 -22.49 0.78 -9.71
N GLN A 121 -22.20 2.07 -9.89
CA GLN A 121 -21.21 2.53 -10.88
C GLN A 121 -19.78 2.19 -10.43
N ILE A 122 -19.44 2.47 -9.17
CA ILE A 122 -18.13 2.15 -8.59
C ILE A 122 -17.85 0.65 -8.68
N ALA A 123 -18.86 -0.20 -8.40
CA ALA A 123 -18.75 -1.66 -8.51
C ALA A 123 -18.42 -2.16 -9.92
N LYS A 124 -18.62 -1.34 -10.96
CA LYS A 124 -18.25 -1.62 -12.36
C LYS A 124 -16.88 -1.07 -12.71
N THR A 125 -16.34 -0.14 -11.92
CA THR A 125 -14.99 0.39 -12.10
C THR A 125 -14.00 -0.62 -11.58
N LYS A 126 -13.19 -1.16 -12.49
CA LYS A 126 -12.10 -2.06 -12.13
C LYS A 126 -11.17 -1.36 -11.15
N ASP A 127 -10.68 -2.11 -10.16
CA ASP A 127 -9.64 -1.68 -9.23
C ASP A 127 -10.02 -0.56 -8.25
N PHE A 128 -11.30 -0.14 -8.22
CA PHE A 128 -11.81 0.79 -7.20
C PHE A 128 -12.26 0.06 -5.94
N VAL A 129 -11.95 0.65 -4.79
CA VAL A 129 -12.49 0.25 -3.49
C VAL A 129 -13.50 1.25 -2.96
N PHE A 130 -14.41 0.78 -2.12
CA PHE A 130 -15.27 1.61 -1.29
C PHE A 130 -14.82 1.56 0.17
N GLU A 131 -14.36 2.69 0.72
CA GLU A 131 -14.06 2.86 2.15
C GLU A 131 -15.35 3.15 2.92
N ALA A 132 -15.78 2.19 3.73
CA ALA A 132 -16.97 2.29 4.57
C ALA A 132 -16.58 2.79 5.97
N CYS A 133 -16.82 4.07 6.23
CA CYS A 133 -16.66 4.68 7.55
C CYS A 133 -18.00 4.70 8.29
N VAL A 134 -18.29 3.62 9.00
CA VAL A 134 -19.58 3.31 9.65
C VAL A 134 -19.45 3.23 11.17
N LEU A 135 -20.57 3.31 11.90
CA LEU A 135 -20.63 2.85 13.29
C LEU A 135 -20.89 1.34 13.33
N SER A 136 -20.65 0.73 14.49
CA SER A 136 -20.91 -0.71 14.67
C SER A 136 -22.36 -1.08 14.39
N ASP A 137 -23.32 -0.20 14.74
CA ASP A 137 -24.75 -0.44 14.53
C ASP A 137 -25.15 -0.46 13.04
N ASP A 138 -24.32 0.09 12.14
CA ASP A 138 -24.56 0.10 10.69
C ASP A 138 -23.97 -1.13 9.97
N ILE A 139 -23.18 -1.96 10.67
CA ILE A 139 -22.55 -3.18 10.10
C ILE A 139 -23.58 -4.12 9.45
N PRO A 140 -24.79 -4.35 10.02
CA PRO A 140 -25.81 -5.19 9.37
C PRO A 140 -26.25 -4.66 8.00
N GLU A 141 -26.37 -3.34 7.82
CA GLU A 141 -26.70 -2.73 6.54
C GLU A 141 -25.52 -2.81 5.56
N LEU A 142 -24.30 -2.59 6.04
CA LEU A 142 -23.08 -2.79 5.23
C LEU A 142 -22.97 -4.23 4.73
N ALA A 143 -23.35 -5.22 5.55
CA ALA A 143 -23.36 -6.62 5.15
C ALA A 143 -24.37 -6.93 4.04
N LYS A 144 -25.51 -6.22 4.00
CA LYS A 144 -26.46 -6.32 2.87
C LYS A 144 -25.84 -5.75 1.60
N LEU A 145 -25.23 -4.57 1.67
CA LEU A 145 -24.53 -3.96 0.54
C LEU A 145 -23.41 -4.86 0.00
N ALA A 146 -22.60 -5.46 0.89
CA ALA A 146 -21.53 -6.35 0.49
C ALA A 146 -22.03 -7.59 -0.27
N LYS A 147 -23.18 -8.13 0.12
CA LYS A 147 -23.82 -9.28 -0.53
C LYS A 147 -24.46 -8.91 -1.87
N GLU A 148 -24.95 -7.68 -2.01
CA GLU A 148 -25.51 -7.14 -3.24
C GLU A 148 -24.40 -6.84 -4.26
N PHE A 149 -23.37 -6.10 -3.85
CA PHE A 149 -22.25 -5.67 -4.70
C PHE A 149 -21.02 -6.57 -4.54
N LYS A 150 -21.15 -7.86 -4.87
CA LYS A 150 -20.09 -8.87 -4.66
C LYS A 150 -18.75 -8.56 -5.37
N ASN A 151 -18.79 -7.76 -6.44
CA ASN A 151 -17.60 -7.36 -7.19
C ASN A 151 -16.94 -6.08 -6.65
N LEU A 152 -17.62 -5.35 -5.77
CA LEU A 152 -17.07 -4.16 -5.13
C LEU A 152 -16.24 -4.57 -3.91
N LYS A 153 -14.95 -4.23 -3.92
CA LYS A 153 -14.12 -4.35 -2.71
C LYS A 153 -14.55 -3.27 -1.71
N ILE A 154 -14.90 -3.68 -0.51
CA ILE A 154 -15.35 -2.80 0.58
C ILE A 154 -14.33 -2.87 1.71
N VAL A 155 -13.92 -1.72 2.23
CA VAL A 155 -12.98 -1.61 3.35
C VAL A 155 -13.72 -1.08 4.56
N LEU A 156 -13.85 -1.92 5.59
CA LEU A 156 -14.40 -1.52 6.88
C LEU A 156 -13.34 -0.72 7.66
N ASN A 157 -13.59 0.57 7.85
CA ASN A 157 -12.64 1.47 8.51
C ASN A 157 -12.67 1.34 10.01
N HIS A 158 -11.51 1.50 10.65
CA HIS A 158 -11.35 1.53 12.11
C HIS A 158 -12.02 0.38 12.85
N PHE A 159 -11.91 -0.85 12.33
CA PHE A 159 -12.63 -2.02 12.83
C PHE A 159 -14.17 -1.87 12.85
N GLY A 160 -14.76 -0.95 12.09
CA GLY A 160 -16.18 -0.63 12.17
C GLY A 160 -16.56 0.15 13.44
N ASN A 161 -15.60 0.89 14.01
CA ASN A 161 -15.78 1.72 15.21
C ASN A 161 -16.47 0.97 16.37
N PRO A 162 -15.85 -0.11 16.89
CA PRO A 162 -16.42 -0.93 17.95
C PRO A 162 -16.55 -0.14 19.25
N ASP A 163 -17.66 -0.34 19.96
CA ASP A 163 -17.68 -0.07 21.40
C ASP A 163 -16.80 -1.10 22.11
N ILE A 164 -15.57 -0.69 22.41
CA ILE A 164 -14.56 -1.54 23.05
C ILE A 164 -14.93 -1.93 24.49
N GLN A 165 -15.93 -1.28 25.09
CA GLN A 165 -16.48 -1.69 26.38
C GLN A 165 -17.43 -2.87 26.24
N ASN A 166 -18.09 -3.03 25.07
CA ASN A 166 -19.06 -4.08 24.81
C ASN A 166 -18.83 -4.78 23.45
N LEU A 167 -17.80 -5.63 23.41
CA LEU A 167 -17.42 -6.36 22.20
C LEU A 167 -18.39 -7.51 21.80
N GLU A 168 -19.35 -7.89 22.65
CA GLU A 168 -20.28 -9.00 22.33
C GLU A 168 -21.27 -8.60 21.23
N ASN A 169 -21.87 -7.42 21.33
CA ASN A 169 -22.77 -6.89 20.31
C ASN A 169 -22.01 -6.67 18.99
N TYR A 170 -20.84 -6.05 19.09
CA TYR A 170 -19.96 -5.87 17.95
C TYR A 170 -19.61 -7.21 17.26
N LYS A 171 -19.25 -8.26 18.03
CA LYS A 171 -18.99 -9.59 17.47
C LYS A 171 -20.20 -10.13 16.72
N ARG A 172 -21.40 -10.04 17.31
CA ARG A 172 -22.65 -10.52 16.69
C ARG A 172 -22.86 -9.89 15.32
N ASP A 173 -22.68 -8.57 15.22
CA ASP A 173 -22.96 -7.85 13.98
C ASP A 173 -21.83 -8.06 12.95
N LEU A 174 -20.57 -8.11 13.40
CA LEU A 174 -19.41 -8.38 12.54
C LEU A 174 -19.46 -9.79 11.92
N LEU A 175 -20.05 -10.78 12.59
CA LEU A 175 -20.25 -12.13 12.02
C LEU A 175 -21.03 -12.12 10.70
N LEU A 176 -21.87 -11.10 10.45
CA LEU A 176 -22.61 -10.96 9.19
C LEU A 176 -21.68 -10.74 7.98
N LEU A 177 -20.47 -10.24 8.21
CA LEU A 177 -19.44 -10.00 7.19
C LEU A 177 -18.54 -11.21 6.94
N ARG A 178 -18.64 -12.28 7.74
CA ARG A 178 -17.78 -13.47 7.63
C ARG A 178 -17.77 -14.04 6.21
N ASP A 179 -18.95 -14.20 5.64
CA ASP A 179 -19.14 -14.82 4.32
C ASP A 179 -19.08 -13.80 3.16
N CYS A 180 -18.77 -12.53 3.45
CA CYS A 180 -18.62 -11.47 2.46
C CYS A 180 -17.14 -11.35 2.04
N ALA A 181 -16.70 -12.19 1.11
CA ALA A 181 -15.29 -12.28 0.69
C ALA A 181 -14.72 -10.96 0.10
N ASN A 182 -15.60 -10.06 -0.35
CA ASN A 182 -15.25 -8.74 -0.87
C ASN A 182 -15.06 -7.66 0.22
N VAL A 183 -15.23 -8.00 1.50
CA VAL A 183 -15.06 -7.06 2.62
C VAL A 183 -13.74 -7.29 3.33
N TYR A 184 -12.98 -6.22 3.48
CA TYR A 184 -11.70 -6.13 4.16
C TYR A 184 -11.86 -5.34 5.46
N CYS A 185 -11.04 -5.64 6.47
CA CYS A 185 -11.00 -4.90 7.72
C CYS A 185 -9.68 -4.14 7.84
N LYS A 186 -9.79 -2.85 8.12
CA LYS A 186 -8.65 -1.98 8.34
C LYS A 186 -8.33 -1.91 9.82
N LEU A 187 -7.14 -2.39 10.17
CA LEU A 187 -6.56 -2.34 11.52
C LEU A 187 -6.04 -0.94 11.80
N SER A 188 -6.96 0.00 11.89
CA SER A 188 -6.70 1.41 12.20
C SER A 188 -7.43 1.77 13.48
N PRO A 189 -6.85 2.64 14.33
CA PRO A 189 -7.48 2.99 15.59
C PRO A 189 -8.72 3.85 15.32
N SER A 190 -9.79 3.55 16.05
CA SER A 190 -10.96 4.42 16.16
C SER A 190 -10.64 5.60 17.07
N ASP A 191 -11.36 6.71 16.94
CA ASP A 191 -11.11 7.95 17.69
C ASP A 191 -11.23 7.77 19.22
N HIS A 192 -11.99 6.77 19.67
CA HIS A 192 -12.17 6.45 21.08
C HIS A 192 -11.13 5.46 21.62
N PHE A 193 -10.15 5.06 20.82
CA PHE A 193 -9.05 4.22 21.29
C PHE A 193 -7.95 5.07 21.92
N ASP A 194 -7.39 4.57 23.01
CA ASP A 194 -6.29 5.19 23.75
C ASP A 194 -5.44 4.12 24.46
N LEU A 195 -4.40 4.58 25.15
CA LEU A 195 -3.48 3.75 25.94
C LEU A 195 -4.08 3.28 27.29
N GLN A 196 -5.24 3.78 27.70
CA GLN A 196 -5.91 3.37 28.95
C GLN A 196 -6.75 2.10 28.76
N ILE A 197 -7.18 1.80 27.53
CA ILE A 197 -7.81 0.53 27.19
C ILE A 197 -6.88 -0.64 27.54
N SER A 198 -7.42 -1.62 28.26
CA SER A 198 -6.65 -2.77 28.69
C SER A 198 -6.18 -3.62 27.52
N GLN A 199 -4.98 -4.18 27.65
CA GLN A 199 -4.41 -5.10 26.69
C GLN A 199 -5.33 -6.30 26.38
N GLU A 200 -6.09 -6.79 27.36
CA GLU A 200 -7.07 -7.87 27.18
C GLU A 200 -8.20 -7.48 26.22
N LYS A 201 -8.68 -6.23 26.27
CA LYS A 201 -9.72 -5.75 25.34
C LYS A 201 -9.21 -5.67 23.91
N TYR A 202 -7.97 -5.20 23.70
CA TYR A 202 -7.34 -5.25 22.39
C TYR A 202 -7.18 -6.69 21.89
N GLU A 203 -6.77 -7.63 22.75
CA GLU A 203 -6.64 -9.03 22.37
C GLU A 203 -7.98 -9.62 21.91
N LYS A 204 -9.05 -9.34 22.66
CA LYS A 204 -10.40 -9.79 22.31
C LYS A 204 -10.87 -9.18 20.99
N LEU A 205 -10.65 -7.88 20.78
CA LEU A 205 -10.99 -7.21 19.52
C LEU A 205 -10.27 -7.83 18.32
N PHE A 206 -8.94 -8.01 18.43
CA PHE A 206 -8.14 -8.61 17.35
C PHE A 206 -8.52 -10.06 17.10
N ALA A 207 -8.85 -10.84 18.15
CA ALA A 207 -9.34 -12.21 17.99
C ALA A 207 -10.67 -12.27 17.24
N ILE A 208 -11.64 -11.40 17.57
CA ILE A 208 -12.92 -11.30 16.86
C ILE A 208 -12.71 -10.97 15.38
N VAL A 209 -11.89 -9.95 15.11
CA VAL A 209 -11.64 -9.50 13.73
C VAL A 209 -10.91 -10.59 12.94
N PHE A 210 -9.93 -11.25 13.55
CA PHE A 210 -9.20 -12.34 12.89
C PHE A 210 -10.09 -13.56 12.61
N GLU A 211 -10.99 -13.92 13.52
CA GLU A 211 -11.98 -14.99 13.32
C GLU A 211 -12.84 -14.76 12.07
N ILE A 212 -13.15 -13.50 11.76
CA ILE A 212 -14.07 -13.13 10.68
C ILE A 212 -13.33 -12.88 9.37
N PHE A 213 -12.27 -12.09 9.39
CA PHE A 213 -11.57 -11.65 8.18
C PHE A 213 -10.40 -12.57 7.79
N GLY A 214 -9.73 -13.14 8.78
CA GLY A 214 -8.46 -13.83 8.62
C GLY A 214 -7.34 -12.90 8.12
N LYS A 215 -6.12 -13.45 8.04
CA LYS A 215 -4.93 -12.69 7.60
C LYS A 215 -5.01 -12.16 6.16
N GLU A 216 -5.89 -12.71 5.34
CA GLU A 216 -6.02 -12.39 3.91
C GLU A 216 -6.81 -11.10 3.66
N ARG A 217 -7.65 -10.68 4.63
CA ARG A 217 -8.56 -9.53 4.47
C ARG A 217 -8.34 -8.46 5.52
N MET A 218 -7.21 -8.49 6.23
CA MET A 218 -6.82 -7.48 7.20
C MET A 218 -5.70 -6.61 6.62
N VAL A 219 -5.82 -5.29 6.75
CA VAL A 219 -4.81 -4.32 6.29
C VAL A 219 -4.47 -3.32 7.39
N PHE A 220 -3.21 -2.89 7.49
CA PHE A 220 -2.78 -1.90 8.47
C PHE A 220 -3.14 -0.47 8.04
N GLY A 221 -3.61 0.36 8.98
CA GLY A 221 -3.74 1.80 8.80
C GLY A 221 -3.42 2.55 10.10
N SER A 222 -2.75 3.69 10.03
CA SER A 222 -2.36 4.45 11.22
C SER A 222 -3.45 5.39 11.72
N ASN A 223 -4.34 5.83 10.82
CA ASN A 223 -5.26 6.94 11.04
C ASN A 223 -4.51 8.23 11.44
N TYR A 224 -3.28 8.42 10.95
CA TYR A 224 -2.52 9.66 11.17
C TYR A 224 -3.24 10.83 10.50
N PRO A 225 -3.29 12.03 11.11
CA PRO A 225 -2.84 12.37 12.46
C PRO A 225 -3.99 12.29 13.49
N VAL A 226 -5.17 11.81 13.09
CA VAL A 226 -6.42 11.87 13.87
C VAL A 226 -6.42 10.90 15.05
N SER A 227 -5.68 9.80 14.92
CA SER A 227 -5.42 8.83 15.97
C SER A 227 -4.84 9.44 17.26
N SER A 228 -5.22 8.87 18.40
CA SER A 228 -4.57 9.13 19.69
C SER A 228 -3.18 8.49 19.82
N PHE A 229 -2.78 7.68 18.84
CA PHE A 229 -1.49 6.99 18.78
C PHE A 229 -0.62 7.55 17.68
N THR A 230 0.68 7.62 17.93
CA THR A 230 1.68 7.71 16.86
C THR A 230 1.67 6.42 16.02
N PRO A 231 2.14 6.46 14.76
CA PRO A 231 2.29 5.25 13.96
C PRO A 231 3.11 4.15 14.64
N LYS A 232 4.14 4.54 15.40
CA LYS A 232 4.96 3.60 16.18
C LYS A 232 4.17 2.89 17.27
N GLU A 233 3.46 3.64 18.12
CA GLU A 233 2.65 3.06 19.20
C GLU A 233 1.57 2.13 18.65
N TRP A 234 0.90 2.55 17.57
CA TRP A 234 -0.12 1.71 16.94
C TRP A 234 0.48 0.43 16.35
N LEU A 235 1.64 0.52 15.69
CA LEU A 235 2.36 -0.63 15.16
C LEU A 235 2.79 -1.61 16.26
N GLU A 236 3.20 -1.10 17.44
CA GLU A 236 3.54 -1.94 18.60
C GLU A 236 2.30 -2.68 19.12
N ILE A 237 1.16 -1.99 19.26
CA ILE A 237 -0.12 -2.59 19.68
C ILE A 237 -0.57 -3.65 18.67
N THR A 238 -0.61 -3.32 17.38
CA THR A 238 -1.06 -4.26 16.34
C THR A 238 -0.13 -5.47 16.29
N THR A 239 1.19 -5.27 16.31
CA THR A 239 2.17 -6.37 16.24
C THR A 239 2.03 -7.32 17.42
N LYS A 240 1.88 -6.77 18.63
CA LYS A 240 1.69 -7.56 19.85
C LYS A 240 0.45 -8.45 19.75
N ASN A 241 -0.67 -7.89 19.30
CA ASN A 241 -1.93 -8.62 19.18
C ASN A 241 -1.89 -9.66 18.05
N LEU A 242 -1.32 -9.33 16.89
CA LEU A 242 -1.14 -10.30 15.79
C LEU A 242 -0.24 -11.48 16.19
N LYS A 243 0.82 -11.24 16.97
CA LYS A 243 1.66 -12.32 17.52
C LYS A 243 0.92 -13.20 18.52
N LYS A 244 0.02 -12.62 19.33
CA LYS A 244 -0.83 -13.41 20.24
C LYS A 244 -1.80 -14.34 19.50
N LEU A 245 -2.20 -13.98 18.27
CA LEU A 245 -2.94 -14.85 17.36
C LEU A 245 -2.07 -15.94 16.71
N LYS A 246 -0.80 -16.05 17.09
CA LYS A 246 0.19 -17.02 16.57
C LYS A 246 0.51 -16.85 15.08
N LEU A 247 0.33 -15.64 14.55
CA LEU A 247 0.79 -15.32 13.20
C LEU A 247 2.32 -15.27 13.16
N ASN A 248 2.90 -15.88 12.13
CA ASN A 248 4.32 -15.80 11.85
C ASN A 248 4.66 -14.44 11.18
N ASP A 249 5.95 -14.15 11.01
CA ASP A 249 6.39 -12.88 10.46
C ASP A 249 5.97 -12.66 9.00
N LEU A 250 5.77 -13.72 8.21
CA LEU A 250 5.28 -13.60 6.83
C LEU A 250 3.80 -13.20 6.82
N ASP A 251 2.99 -13.78 7.71
CA ASP A 251 1.58 -13.45 7.85
C ASP A 251 1.39 -12.01 8.33
N ILE A 252 2.24 -11.53 9.24
CA ILE A 252 2.23 -10.14 9.70
C ILE A 252 2.69 -9.19 8.58
N SER A 253 3.76 -9.54 7.85
CA SER A 253 4.22 -8.77 6.68
C SER A 253 3.10 -8.60 5.65
N LYS A 254 2.33 -9.67 5.41
CA LYS A 254 1.18 -9.65 4.50
C LYS A 254 0.10 -8.65 4.91
N ILE A 255 -0.26 -8.62 6.19
CA ILE A 255 -1.23 -7.65 6.74
C ILE A 255 -0.70 -6.21 6.65
N TYR A 256 0.60 -6.03 6.86
CA TYR A 256 1.23 -4.71 6.86
C TYR A 256 1.56 -4.16 5.47
N LYS A 257 1.57 -5.00 4.43
CA LYS A 257 2.02 -4.60 3.09
C LYS A 257 1.26 -5.29 1.96
N ASP A 258 1.38 -6.61 1.83
CA ASP A 258 0.97 -7.31 0.60
C ASP A 258 -0.53 -7.19 0.32
N ASN A 259 -1.35 -7.26 1.38
CA ASN A 259 -2.79 -7.11 1.25
C ASN A 259 -3.18 -5.74 0.73
N ALA A 260 -2.41 -4.68 1.02
CA ALA A 260 -2.68 -3.33 0.50
C ALA A 260 -2.48 -3.27 -1.02
N TYR A 261 -1.41 -3.89 -1.54
CA TYR A 261 -1.17 -3.98 -2.99
C TYR A 261 -2.33 -4.67 -3.71
N LEU A 262 -2.80 -5.79 -3.17
CA LEU A 262 -3.93 -6.53 -3.76
C LEU A 262 -5.25 -5.77 -3.62
N LEU A 263 -5.51 -5.15 -2.47
CA LEU A 263 -6.76 -4.48 -2.18
C LEU A 263 -6.94 -3.25 -3.07
N TYR A 264 -5.98 -2.33 -3.05
CA TYR A 264 -6.06 -1.06 -3.76
C TYR A 264 -5.53 -1.11 -5.20
N SER A 265 -5.10 -2.30 -5.66
CA SER A 265 -4.47 -2.51 -6.97
C SER A 265 -3.34 -1.50 -7.25
N ILE A 266 -2.65 -1.08 -6.19
CA ILE A 266 -1.47 -0.21 -6.25
C ILE A 266 -0.26 -1.08 -6.56
N SER A 267 0.61 -0.65 -7.45
CA SER A 267 1.83 -1.40 -7.78
C SER A 267 2.86 -1.25 -6.66
N SER A 268 3.62 -2.30 -6.38
CA SER A 268 4.88 -2.16 -5.64
C SER A 268 5.75 -1.13 -6.39
N PRO A 269 6.39 -0.16 -5.72
CA PRO A 269 7.19 0.83 -6.40
C PRO A 269 8.29 0.13 -7.22
N ILE A 270 8.24 0.30 -8.54
CA ILE A 270 9.24 -0.22 -9.46
C ILE A 270 10.56 0.48 -9.14
N GLN A 271 11.59 -0.30 -8.81
CA GLN A 271 12.95 0.20 -8.69
C GLN A 271 13.63 0.05 -10.05
N ARG A 272 14.24 1.13 -10.54
CA ARG A 272 14.90 1.15 -11.84
C ARG A 272 16.40 1.26 -11.64
N PHE A 273 17.13 0.45 -12.39
CA PHE A 273 18.58 0.40 -12.30
C PHE A 273 19.17 0.69 -13.66
N GLY A 274 20.01 1.72 -13.71
CA GLY A 274 20.95 1.95 -14.80
C GLY A 274 22.34 1.53 -14.35
N GLN A 275 23.03 0.71 -15.15
CA GLN A 275 24.35 0.19 -14.82
C GLN A 275 25.31 0.35 -15.99
N VAL A 276 26.58 0.62 -15.70
CA VAL A 276 27.63 0.73 -16.72
C VAL A 276 28.84 -0.15 -16.40
N ILE A 277 29.43 -0.71 -17.45
CA ILE A 277 30.68 -1.47 -17.40
C ILE A 277 31.46 -1.28 -18.70
N LYS A 278 32.75 -1.61 -18.71
CA LYS A 278 33.51 -1.71 -19.96
C LYS A 278 33.50 -3.13 -20.51
N VAL A 279 33.52 -3.24 -21.83
CA VAL A 279 33.76 -4.48 -22.56
C VAL A 279 35.16 -4.48 -23.15
N LYS A 280 35.85 -5.62 -23.07
CA LYS A 280 37.16 -5.79 -23.72
C LYS A 280 36.96 -5.83 -25.22
N LYS A 281 37.70 -4.99 -25.95
CA LYS A 281 37.52 -4.80 -27.39
C LYS A 281 37.64 -6.12 -28.18
N GLU A 282 38.58 -6.96 -27.78
CA GLU A 282 38.85 -8.28 -28.38
C GLU A 282 37.81 -9.35 -28.02
N LYS A 283 36.90 -9.07 -27.08
CA LYS A 283 35.82 -9.97 -26.64
C LYS A 283 34.43 -9.44 -26.96
N LEU A 284 34.31 -8.30 -27.66
CA LEU A 284 33.02 -7.67 -27.94
C LEU A 284 32.08 -8.61 -28.74
N ASP A 285 32.58 -9.25 -29.79
CA ASP A 285 31.75 -10.15 -30.61
C ASP A 285 31.28 -11.37 -29.81
N GLU A 286 32.14 -11.92 -28.96
CA GLU A 286 31.79 -13.01 -28.03
C GLU A 286 30.71 -12.56 -27.03
N TYR A 287 30.87 -11.37 -26.46
CA TYR A 287 29.89 -10.79 -25.54
C TYR A 287 28.51 -10.62 -26.20
N ILE A 288 28.48 -10.09 -27.43
CA ILE A 288 27.25 -9.91 -28.22
C ILE A 288 26.62 -11.27 -28.54
N ALA A 289 27.42 -12.25 -28.97
CA ALA A 289 26.92 -13.58 -29.30
C ALA A 289 26.29 -14.29 -28.09
N LEU A 290 26.92 -14.17 -26.92
CA LEU A 290 26.38 -14.65 -25.65
C LEU A 290 25.05 -13.96 -25.33
N HIS A 291 25.01 -12.63 -25.27
CA HIS A 291 23.81 -11.90 -24.85
C HIS A 291 22.68 -11.86 -25.89
N SER A 292 22.96 -12.21 -27.14
CA SER A 292 21.93 -12.47 -28.15
C SER A 292 21.24 -13.83 -27.95
N ASN A 293 21.86 -14.74 -27.18
CA ASN A 293 21.41 -16.12 -26.97
C ASN A 293 21.49 -16.51 -25.48
N VAL A 294 20.99 -15.64 -24.60
CA VAL A 294 21.03 -15.85 -23.14
C VAL A 294 20.40 -17.21 -22.78
N TRP A 295 21.10 -17.99 -21.96
CA TRP A 295 20.62 -19.30 -21.53
C TRP A 295 19.28 -19.18 -20.81
N LYS A 296 18.35 -20.09 -21.11
CA LYS A 296 17.00 -20.08 -20.52
C LYS A 296 17.04 -20.03 -18.99
N GLY A 297 17.92 -20.80 -18.35
CA GLY A 297 18.03 -20.84 -16.88
C GLY A 297 18.42 -19.50 -16.27
N VAL A 298 19.26 -18.70 -16.95
CA VAL A 298 19.63 -17.34 -16.49
C VAL A 298 18.42 -16.41 -16.55
N ASN A 299 17.69 -16.43 -17.68
CA ASN A 299 16.45 -15.65 -17.82
C ASN A 299 15.38 -16.06 -16.81
N ASP A 300 15.24 -17.36 -16.54
CA ASP A 300 14.31 -17.88 -15.53
C ASP A 300 14.71 -17.42 -14.11
N ALA A 301 16.01 -17.42 -13.78
CA ALA A 301 16.52 -16.94 -12.49
C ALA A 301 16.23 -15.44 -12.30
N LEU A 302 16.50 -14.61 -13.30
CA LEU A 302 16.18 -13.19 -13.29
C LEU A 302 14.68 -12.94 -13.05
N LYS A 303 13.80 -13.61 -13.80
CA LYS A 303 12.35 -13.48 -13.65
C LYS A 303 11.85 -13.94 -12.27
N LYS A 304 12.36 -15.06 -11.75
CA LYS A 304 12.02 -15.55 -10.40
C LYS A 304 12.49 -14.62 -9.28
N SER A 305 13.52 -13.82 -9.56
CA SER A 305 14.05 -12.78 -8.68
C SER A 305 13.47 -11.38 -9.00
N ASN A 306 12.29 -11.32 -9.61
CA ASN A 306 11.52 -10.10 -9.84
C ASN A 306 12.22 -9.03 -10.72
N ILE A 307 13.15 -9.46 -11.58
CA ILE A 307 13.77 -8.61 -12.60
C ILE A 307 12.96 -8.69 -13.89
N GLN A 308 12.61 -7.53 -14.43
CA GLN A 308 11.88 -7.38 -15.69
C GLN A 308 12.46 -6.22 -16.52
N ASN A 309 12.01 -6.10 -17.77
CA ASN A 309 12.42 -5.03 -18.68
C ASN A 309 13.95 -4.85 -18.79
N TYR A 310 14.69 -5.97 -18.74
CA TYR A 310 16.14 -5.97 -18.77
C TYR A 310 16.66 -5.84 -20.22
N SER A 311 17.36 -4.75 -20.51
CA SER A 311 18.07 -4.51 -21.77
C SER A 311 19.54 -4.16 -21.53
N ILE A 312 20.41 -4.54 -22.47
CA ILE A 312 21.82 -4.13 -22.50
C ILE A 312 22.12 -3.46 -23.84
N TYR A 313 22.68 -2.26 -23.77
CA TYR A 313 23.08 -1.44 -24.89
C TYR A 313 24.59 -1.37 -24.96
N HIS A 314 25.14 -1.28 -26.16
CA HIS A 314 26.57 -1.15 -26.39
C HIS A 314 26.89 0.18 -27.07
N TYR A 315 27.89 0.89 -26.56
CA TYR A 315 28.44 2.08 -27.19
C TYR A 315 29.96 2.17 -26.96
N LYS A 316 30.73 2.04 -28.04
CA LYS A 316 32.20 2.05 -28.05
C LYS A 316 32.82 0.94 -27.19
N ASP A 317 33.38 1.26 -26.03
CA ASP A 317 33.94 0.31 -25.07
C ASP A 317 33.04 0.15 -23.84
N PHE A 318 31.83 0.74 -23.86
CA PHE A 318 30.88 0.69 -22.76
C PHE A 318 29.69 -0.18 -23.09
N LEU A 319 29.21 -0.85 -22.04
CA LEU A 319 27.91 -1.49 -22.00
C LEU A 319 27.07 -0.75 -20.96
N PHE A 320 25.81 -0.47 -21.32
CA PHE A 320 24.80 0.12 -20.44
C PHE A 320 23.68 -0.89 -20.25
N ALA A 321 23.44 -1.31 -19.01
CA ALA A 321 22.34 -2.17 -18.63
C ALA A 321 21.21 -1.34 -18.01
N TYR A 322 19.98 -1.60 -18.41
CA TYR A 322 18.77 -1.10 -17.77
C TYR A 322 17.90 -2.27 -17.37
N PHE A 323 17.40 -2.29 -16.14
CA PHE A 323 16.36 -3.22 -15.72
C PHE A 323 15.45 -2.63 -14.65
N GLU A 324 14.26 -3.22 -14.53
CA GLU A 324 13.30 -2.91 -13.49
C GLU A 324 13.21 -4.05 -12.49
N TYR A 325 13.18 -3.70 -11.20
CA TYR A 325 12.92 -4.61 -10.10
C TYR A 325 11.56 -4.32 -9.49
N VAL A 326 10.73 -5.35 -9.41
CA VAL A 326 9.34 -5.26 -8.89
C VAL A 326 9.13 -6.03 -7.60
N GLY A 327 10.19 -6.62 -7.04
CA GLY A 327 10.13 -7.38 -5.81
C GLY A 327 10.20 -6.50 -4.56
N GLU A 328 10.39 -7.14 -3.41
CA GLU A 328 10.25 -6.51 -2.10
C GLU A 328 11.58 -6.32 -1.36
N ASP A 329 12.61 -7.08 -1.74
CA ASP A 329 13.93 -7.12 -1.11
C ASP A 329 14.98 -7.37 -2.19
N PHE A 330 15.45 -6.26 -2.78
CA PHE A 330 16.40 -6.29 -3.88
C PHE A 330 17.67 -7.04 -3.50
N ALA A 331 18.21 -6.79 -2.30
CA ALA A 331 19.44 -7.42 -1.84
C ALA A 331 19.31 -8.95 -1.76
N LYS A 332 18.20 -9.44 -1.19
CA LYS A 332 17.92 -10.87 -1.09
C LYS A 332 17.67 -11.52 -2.44
N ASP A 333 16.98 -10.85 -3.35
CA ASP A 333 16.74 -11.37 -4.70
C ASP A 333 18.02 -11.38 -5.55
N MET A 334 18.91 -10.41 -5.38
CA MET A 334 20.25 -10.41 -5.98
C MET A 334 21.11 -11.53 -5.39
N GLU A 335 21.01 -11.82 -4.09
CA GLU A 335 21.70 -12.94 -3.46
C GLU A 335 21.22 -14.29 -4.05
N LYS A 336 19.91 -14.46 -4.27
CA LYS A 336 19.38 -15.66 -4.95
C LYS A 336 19.97 -15.84 -6.35
N ILE A 337 20.06 -14.77 -7.14
CA ILE A 337 20.71 -14.80 -8.47
C ILE A 337 22.18 -15.18 -8.32
N ALA A 338 22.88 -14.59 -7.35
CA ALA A 338 24.29 -14.89 -7.10
C ALA A 338 24.54 -16.32 -6.62
N GLN A 339 23.55 -16.97 -6.03
CA GLN A 339 23.63 -18.37 -5.59
C GLN A 339 23.22 -19.36 -6.69
N ASP A 340 22.46 -18.94 -7.70
CA ASP A 340 21.96 -19.79 -8.78
C ASP A 340 23.09 -20.47 -9.58
N PRO A 341 23.13 -21.82 -9.65
CA PRO A 341 24.21 -22.53 -10.31
C PRO A 341 24.37 -22.21 -11.80
N ILE A 342 23.26 -22.02 -12.52
CA ILE A 342 23.29 -21.73 -13.96
C ILE A 342 23.85 -20.34 -14.20
N THR A 343 23.46 -19.37 -13.38
CA THR A 343 23.97 -18.00 -13.42
C THR A 343 25.46 -17.94 -13.12
N LYS A 344 25.97 -18.75 -12.17
CA LYS A 344 27.41 -18.84 -11.91
C LYS A 344 28.21 -19.37 -13.11
N GLU A 345 27.70 -20.41 -13.79
CA GLU A 345 28.35 -20.90 -15.02
C GLU A 345 28.29 -19.88 -16.15
N TRP A 346 27.18 -19.16 -16.28
CA TRP A 346 27.03 -18.06 -17.23
C TRP A 346 28.04 -16.93 -16.99
N TRP A 347 28.30 -16.57 -15.73
CA TRP A 347 29.31 -15.57 -15.37
C TRP A 347 30.73 -15.98 -15.74
N LYS A 348 31.08 -17.27 -15.67
CA LYS A 348 32.40 -17.75 -16.16
C LYS A 348 32.61 -17.47 -17.65
N CYS A 349 31.55 -17.40 -18.45
CA CYS A 349 31.63 -17.06 -19.87
C CYS A 349 31.62 -15.54 -20.09
N THR A 350 30.85 -14.79 -19.30
CA THR A 350 30.60 -13.36 -19.54
C THR A 350 31.56 -12.44 -18.82
N ASP A 351 31.96 -12.73 -17.58
CA ASP A 351 32.90 -11.91 -16.80
C ASP A 351 34.25 -11.71 -17.50
N PRO A 352 34.85 -12.71 -18.18
CA PRO A 352 36.09 -12.51 -18.91
C PRO A 352 36.01 -11.48 -20.04
N CYS A 353 34.80 -11.20 -20.55
CA CYS A 353 34.56 -10.21 -21.59
C CYS A 353 34.55 -8.77 -21.05
N GLN A 354 34.52 -8.59 -19.74
CA GLN A 354 34.20 -7.32 -19.10
C GLN A 354 35.36 -6.75 -18.28
N VAL A 355 35.30 -5.45 -18.01
CA VAL A 355 36.19 -4.72 -17.11
C VAL A 355 35.34 -3.80 -16.23
N SER A 356 35.33 -4.08 -14.92
CA SER A 356 34.59 -3.27 -13.95
C SER A 356 35.13 -1.84 -13.88
N LEU A 357 34.20 -0.89 -13.73
CA LEU A 357 34.48 0.51 -13.44
C LEU A 357 34.46 0.82 -11.93
N SER A 358 34.08 -0.17 -11.11
CA SER A 358 33.98 -0.08 -9.65
C SER A 358 35.00 -1.00 -8.98
N LYS A 359 35.36 -0.68 -7.74
CA LYS A 359 36.20 -1.55 -6.89
C LYS A 359 35.39 -2.54 -6.06
N THR A 360 34.09 -2.31 -5.92
CA THR A 360 33.21 -3.02 -4.97
C THR A 360 32.11 -3.82 -5.66
N GLN A 361 31.79 -3.50 -6.91
CA GLN A 361 30.75 -4.15 -7.69
C GLN A 361 31.28 -4.48 -9.09
N GLN A 362 30.72 -5.51 -9.73
CA GLN A 362 31.09 -5.87 -11.10
C GLN A 362 30.61 -4.81 -12.10
N TRP A 363 29.33 -4.42 -12.01
CA TRP A 363 28.76 -3.30 -12.76
C TRP A 363 28.64 -2.08 -11.84
N LEU A 364 28.86 -0.88 -12.38
CA LEU A 364 28.71 0.36 -11.63
C LEU A 364 27.27 0.87 -11.78
N ASP A 365 26.55 0.99 -10.67
CA ASP A 365 25.24 1.65 -10.63
C ASP A 365 25.39 3.15 -10.95
N ILE A 366 24.52 3.66 -11.83
CA ILE A 366 24.47 5.07 -12.21
C ILE A 366 23.10 5.69 -11.91
N GLN A 367 23.10 6.98 -11.65
CA GLN A 367 21.90 7.72 -11.27
C GLN A 367 20.90 7.84 -12.43
N GLU A 368 19.65 7.47 -12.18
CA GLU A 368 18.53 7.84 -13.05
C GLU A 368 18.25 9.35 -12.91
N VAL A 369 18.37 10.08 -14.02
CA VAL A 369 18.16 11.54 -14.05
C VAL A 369 16.75 11.91 -14.51
N PHE A 370 16.13 11.06 -15.32
CA PHE A 370 14.79 11.26 -15.88
C PHE A 370 14.17 9.91 -16.26
N HIS A 371 12.87 9.79 -16.05
CA HIS A 371 12.07 8.65 -16.50
C HIS A 371 10.66 9.12 -16.88
N LEU A 372 10.07 8.49 -17.89
CA LEU A 372 8.68 8.67 -18.29
C LEU A 372 8.05 7.27 -18.39
N ASP A 373 6.96 7.06 -17.64
CA ASP A 373 6.19 5.81 -17.64
C ASP A 373 5.41 5.60 -18.94
#